data_AF-A0A2E0Z8S8-F1
#
_entry.id   AF-A0A2E0Z8S8-F1
#
_cell.length_a   1.000
_cell.length_b   1.000
_cell.length_c   1.000
_cell.angle_alpha   90.00
_cell.angle_beta   90.00
_cell.angle_gamma   90.00
#
_symmetry.space_group_name_H-M   'P 1'
#
loop_
_entity.id
_entity.type
_entity.pdbx_description
1 polymer ?
#
loop_
_entity_poly.entity_id
_entity_poly.type
_entity_poly.pdbx_seq_one_letter_code
_entity_poly.pdbx_strand_id
1 'polypeptide(L)'
;MPLFSLDANVFIQAKNGPYGLDIMPIFWDWLEAQASSGHIFCAAPVYEELRDGNDELSQWIQERKSLFVKEISVEAQQVFIEIVDYVFKNYPRKNADVFLSRADPLLIAQAKILSCVVVTHERPVPENSSKVKIPNICSAFDVAYTDVYSMMRQLNAKFG
;
A
#
# COMPACT_ATOMS: atom_id res chain seq x y z
N MET A 1 16.96 -2.06 -7.97
CA MET A 1 15.85 -2.79 -7.34
C MET A 1 14.63 -1.91 -7.40
N PRO A 2 13.42 -2.45 -7.62
CA PRO A 2 12.19 -1.65 -7.62
C PRO A 2 11.94 -1.06 -6.24
N LEU A 3 11.35 0.13 -6.21
CA LEU A 3 10.81 0.74 -5.01
C LEU A 3 9.41 0.14 -4.75
N PHE A 4 9.05 -0.12 -3.50
CA PHE A 4 7.75 -0.68 -3.14
C PHE A 4 6.92 0.26 -2.26
N SER A 5 5.63 0.37 -2.54
CA SER A 5 4.67 1.14 -1.74
C SER A 5 3.69 0.18 -1.06
N LEU A 6 3.68 0.14 0.27
CA LEU A 6 2.89 -0.81 1.03
C LEU A 6 1.51 -0.24 1.36
N ASP A 7 0.47 -1.04 1.11
CA ASP A 7 -0.90 -0.85 1.60
C ASP A 7 -0.98 -1.07 3.12
N ALA A 8 -1.89 -0.39 3.82
CA ALA A 8 -2.15 -0.56 5.25
C ALA A 8 -2.44 -2.03 5.59
N ASN A 9 -3.16 -2.73 4.73
CA ASN A 9 -3.51 -4.13 4.93
C ASN A 9 -2.28 -5.05 5.05
N VAL A 10 -1.14 -4.70 4.47
CA VAL A 10 0.11 -5.47 4.58
C VAL A 10 0.58 -5.49 6.03
N PHE A 11 0.58 -4.33 6.70
CA PHE A 11 0.98 -4.21 8.10
C PHE A 11 -0.06 -4.84 9.03
N ILE A 12 -1.34 -4.58 8.79
CA ILE A 12 -2.44 -5.07 9.64
C ILE A 12 -2.51 -6.62 9.60
N GLN A 13 -2.39 -7.23 8.41
CA GLN A 13 -2.40 -8.68 8.28
C GLN A 13 -1.12 -9.33 8.79
N ALA A 14 0.04 -8.68 8.63
CA ALA A 14 1.28 -9.15 9.25
C ALA A 14 1.13 -9.24 10.77
N LYS A 15 0.71 -8.13 11.40
CA LYS A 15 0.50 -8.03 12.85
C LYS A 15 -0.52 -9.03 13.39
N ASN A 16 -1.68 -9.15 12.74
CA ASN A 16 -2.75 -10.06 13.18
C ASN A 16 -2.53 -11.52 12.75
N GLY A 17 -1.44 -11.81 12.05
CA GLY A 17 -1.16 -13.10 11.42
C GLY A 17 0.13 -13.74 11.94
N PRO A 18 0.92 -14.40 11.08
CA PRO A 18 2.13 -15.10 11.48
C PRO A 18 3.30 -14.17 11.84
N TYR A 19 3.15 -12.87 11.59
CA TYR A 19 4.18 -11.85 11.81
C TYR A 19 3.77 -10.88 12.93
N GLY A 20 3.11 -11.38 13.98
CA GLY A 20 2.83 -10.56 15.17
C GLY A 20 4.09 -9.87 15.68
N LEU A 21 3.95 -8.64 16.19
CA LEU A 21 5.08 -7.83 16.67
C LEU A 21 5.86 -8.54 17.78
N ASP A 22 5.15 -9.27 18.64
CA ASP A 22 5.66 -10.09 19.72
C ASP A 22 6.14 -11.48 19.26
N ILE A 23 5.53 -12.03 18.21
CA ILE A 23 5.81 -13.38 17.70
C ILE A 23 7.03 -13.41 16.77
N MET A 24 7.16 -12.42 15.87
CA MET A 24 8.19 -12.36 14.84
C MET A 24 8.79 -10.95 14.72
N PRO A 25 9.48 -10.44 15.77
CA PRO A 25 10.07 -9.10 15.75
C PRO A 25 11.07 -8.90 14.60
N ILE A 26 11.79 -9.95 14.21
CA ILE A 26 12.78 -9.93 13.11
C ILE A 26 12.14 -9.52 11.77
N PHE A 27 10.84 -9.81 11.55
CA PHE A 27 10.13 -9.35 10.36
C PHE A 27 9.98 -7.82 10.35
N TRP A 28 9.68 -7.22 11.50
CA TRP A 28 9.51 -5.79 11.66
C TRP A 28 10.84 -5.05 11.60
N ASP A 29 11.88 -5.59 12.22
CA ASP A 29 13.25 -5.08 12.09
C ASP A 29 13.71 -5.09 10.62
N TRP A 30 13.35 -6.15 9.88
CA TRP A 30 13.62 -6.22 8.45
C TRP A 30 12.87 -5.15 7.65
N LEU A 31 11.57 -4.93 7.93
CA LEU A 31 10.82 -3.85 7.29
C LEU A 31 11.48 -2.48 7.56
N GLU A 32 11.87 -2.22 8.80
CA GLU A 32 12.55 -0.97 9.18
C GLU A 32 13.88 -0.79 8.44
N ALA A 33 14.67 -1.85 8.30
CA ALA A 33 15.91 -1.84 7.53
C ALA A 33 15.67 -1.56 6.04
N GLN A 34 14.61 -2.13 5.44
CA GLN A 34 14.25 -1.86 4.05
C GLN A 34 13.74 -0.44 3.83
N ALA A 35 12.99 0.12 4.79
CA ALA A 35 12.52 1.49 4.74
C ALA A 35 13.70 2.47 4.84
N SER A 36 14.60 2.24 5.79
CA SER A 36 15.84 3.02 5.97
C SER A 36 16.75 2.96 4.75
N SER A 37 16.75 1.83 4.03
CA SER A 37 17.51 1.65 2.78
C SER A 37 16.81 2.24 1.54
N GLY A 38 15.60 2.79 1.69
CA GLY A 38 14.84 3.39 0.60
C GLY A 38 14.25 2.38 -0.39
N HIS A 39 14.07 1.11 0.01
CA HIS A 39 13.45 0.09 -0.83
C HIS A 39 11.94 0.01 -0.66
N ILE A 40 11.43 0.35 0.52
CA ILE A 40 10.00 0.35 0.81
C ILE A 40 9.57 1.67 1.42
N PHE A 41 8.30 2.03 1.24
CA PHE A 41 7.66 3.17 1.88
C PHE A 41 6.14 2.93 1.96
N CYS A 42 5.42 3.80 2.67
CA CYS A 42 3.97 3.91 2.59
C CYS A 42 3.56 5.35 2.25
N ALA A 43 2.45 5.50 1.53
CA ALA A 43 1.91 6.81 1.22
C ALA A 43 1.36 7.47 2.49
N ALA A 44 1.42 8.81 2.58
CA ALA A 44 0.87 9.53 3.74
C ALA A 44 -0.57 9.13 4.13
N PRO A 45 -1.52 8.93 3.19
CA PRO A 45 -2.86 8.45 3.54
C PRO A 45 -2.88 7.05 4.17
N VAL A 46 -1.97 6.15 3.76
CA VAL A 46 -1.84 4.82 4.36
C VAL A 46 -1.32 4.92 5.79
N TYR A 47 -0.36 5.81 6.03
CA TYR A 47 0.12 6.07 7.38
C TYR A 47 -0.97 6.58 8.31
N GLU A 48 -1.82 7.51 7.84
CA GLU A 48 -2.93 8.04 8.64
C GLU A 48 -3.91 6.92 9.03
N GLU A 49 -4.23 6.00 8.10
CA GLU A 49 -5.05 4.81 8.39
C GLU A 49 -4.42 3.90 9.46
N LEU A 50 -3.10 3.67 9.38
CA LEU A 50 -2.38 2.85 10.37
C LEU A 50 -2.28 3.53 11.73
N ARG A 51 -2.06 4.86 11.75
CA ARG A 51 -1.98 5.65 12.98
C ARG A 51 -3.30 5.62 13.76
N ASP A 52 -4.42 5.64 13.04
CA ASP A 52 -5.74 5.70 13.66
C ASP A 52 -6.19 4.35 14.26
N GLY A 53 -5.46 3.25 14.00
CA GLY A 53 -5.62 1.98 14.70
C GLY A 53 -5.18 2.12 16.16
N ASN A 54 -6.05 1.95 17.15
CA ASN A 54 -5.66 2.17 18.56
C ASN A 54 -4.92 0.95 19.16
N ASP A 55 -3.80 0.53 18.58
CA ASP A 55 -3.07 -0.70 18.94
C ASP A 55 -1.53 -0.54 18.90
N GLU A 56 -0.83 -1.65 19.15
CA GLU A 56 0.63 -1.74 19.11
C GLU A 56 1.26 -1.39 17.75
N LEU A 57 0.55 -1.62 16.64
CA LEU A 57 1.04 -1.29 15.30
C LEU A 57 1.00 0.21 15.07
N SER A 58 -0.03 0.91 15.55
CA SER A 58 -0.03 2.36 15.45
C SER A 58 1.04 3.02 16.28
N GLN A 59 1.36 2.48 17.46
CA GLN A 59 2.50 2.95 18.24
C GLN A 59 3.80 2.73 17.47
N TRP A 60 3.99 1.53 16.92
CA TRP A 60 5.18 1.17 16.15
C TRP A 60 5.39 2.06 14.91
N ILE A 61 4.33 2.35 14.13
CA ILE A 61 4.44 3.16 12.91
C ILE A 61 4.63 4.66 13.23
N GLN A 62 4.06 5.16 14.33
CA GLN A 62 4.19 6.56 14.74
C GLN A 62 5.64 6.92 15.08
N GLU A 63 6.34 6.04 15.78
CA GLU A 63 7.77 6.19 16.09
C GLU A 63 8.65 6.21 14.84
N ARG A 64 8.16 5.62 13.73
CA ARG A 64 8.92 5.38 12.49
C ARG A 64 8.38 6.19 11.31
N LYS A 65 7.61 7.24 11.57
CA LYS A 65 7.01 8.09 10.52
C LYS A 65 8.04 8.55 9.48
N SER A 66 9.22 9.00 9.93
CA SER A 66 10.27 9.52 9.06
C SER A 66 10.91 8.46 8.15
N LEU A 67 10.79 7.18 8.49
CA LEU A 67 11.36 6.07 7.72
C LEU A 67 10.39 5.59 6.64
N PHE A 68 9.10 5.49 6.98
CA PHE A 68 8.11 4.87 6.10
C PHE A 68 7.35 5.88 5.24
N VAL A 69 7.08 7.08 5.76
CA VAL A 69 6.07 7.95 5.14
C VAL A 69 6.66 8.78 4.02
N LYS A 70 6.03 8.68 2.85
CA LYS A 70 6.28 9.56 1.72
C LYS A 70 5.07 10.43 1.41
N GLU A 71 5.27 11.74 1.48
CA GLU A 71 4.23 12.74 1.19
C GLU A 71 3.75 12.64 -0.26
N ILE A 72 2.46 12.94 -0.47
CA ILE A 72 1.84 12.92 -1.80
C ILE A 72 2.32 14.13 -2.60
N SER A 73 2.92 13.87 -3.76
CA SER A 73 3.36 14.93 -4.67
C SER A 73 2.19 15.58 -5.41
N VAL A 74 2.39 16.80 -5.91
CA VAL A 74 1.35 17.52 -6.68
C VAL A 74 0.98 16.74 -7.95
N GLU A 75 1.96 16.10 -8.59
CA GLU A 75 1.75 15.23 -9.76
C GLU A 75 0.90 14.01 -9.41
N ALA A 76 1.05 13.45 -8.20
CA ALA A 76 0.23 12.34 -7.75
C ALA A 76 -1.22 12.79 -7.49
N GLN A 77 -1.45 14.05 -7.05
CA GLN A 77 -2.80 14.59 -6.94
C GLN A 77 -3.49 14.74 -8.30
N GLN A 78 -2.74 15.02 -9.37
CA GLN A 78 -3.29 15.06 -10.73
C GLN A 78 -3.71 13.67 -11.20
N VAL A 79 -2.84 12.67 -11.02
CA VAL A 79 -3.18 11.26 -11.34
C VAL A 79 -4.37 10.77 -10.50
N PHE A 80 -4.48 11.21 -9.25
CA PHE A 80 -5.63 10.89 -8.41
C PHE A 80 -6.96 11.36 -9.02
N ILE A 81 -7.00 12.55 -9.62
CA ILE A 81 -8.20 13.04 -10.32
C ILE A 81 -8.55 12.13 -11.49
N GLU A 82 -7.55 11.68 -12.27
CA GLU A 82 -7.78 10.73 -13.37
C GLU A 82 -8.33 9.39 -12.85
N ILE A 83 -7.84 8.89 -11.72
CA ILE A 83 -8.34 7.68 -11.07
C ILE A 83 -9.79 7.88 -10.61
N VAL A 84 -10.12 9.03 -10.02
CA VAL A 84 -11.49 9.36 -9.61
C VAL A 84 -12.45 9.31 -10.79
N ASP A 85 -12.10 9.96 -11.90
CA ASP A 85 -12.92 9.99 -13.12
C ASP A 85 -13.08 8.59 -13.71
N TYR A 86 -12.00 7.81 -13.77
CA TYR A 86 -12.04 6.42 -14.24
C TYR A 86 -12.94 5.55 -13.37
N VAL A 87 -12.83 5.66 -12.04
CA VAL A 87 -13.60 4.84 -11.12
C VAL A 87 -15.09 5.17 -11.21
N PHE A 88 -15.46 6.45 -11.26
CA PHE A 88 -16.87 6.84 -11.43
C PHE A 88 -17.46 6.46 -12.79
N LYS A 89 -16.64 6.41 -13.85
CA LYS A 89 -17.07 6.01 -15.18
C LYS A 89 -17.31 4.50 -15.30
N ASN A 90 -16.49 3.69 -14.64
CA ASN A 90 -16.46 2.24 -14.86
C ASN A 90 -17.12 1.41 -13.75
N TYR A 91 -17.38 2.00 -12.57
CA TYR A 91 -17.94 1.27 -11.43
C TYR A 91 -19.24 1.88 -10.90
N PRO A 92 -20.12 1.10 -10.26
CA PRO A 92 -21.31 1.64 -9.61
C PRO A 92 -20.93 2.67 -8.55
N ARG A 93 -21.67 3.79 -8.50
CA ARG A 93 -21.41 4.93 -7.63
C ARG A 93 -21.12 4.54 -6.19
N LYS A 94 -21.92 3.65 -5.60
CA LYS A 94 -21.73 3.14 -4.24
C LYS A 94 -20.36 2.52 -4.00
N ASN A 95 -19.85 1.74 -4.95
CA ASN A 95 -18.57 1.06 -4.81
C ASN A 95 -17.40 2.01 -5.12
N ALA A 96 -17.60 2.94 -6.06
CA ALA A 96 -16.68 4.03 -6.33
C ALA A 96 -16.47 4.89 -5.07
N ASP A 97 -17.54 5.36 -4.43
CA ASP A 97 -17.45 6.21 -3.25
C ASP A 97 -16.70 5.51 -2.09
N VAL A 98 -16.93 4.19 -1.88
CA VAL A 98 -16.22 3.40 -0.85
C VAL A 98 -14.73 3.25 -1.14
N PHE A 99 -14.34 3.09 -2.41
CA PHE A 99 -12.93 2.98 -2.78
C PHE A 99 -12.22 4.34 -2.68
N LEU A 100 -12.89 5.40 -3.15
CA LEU A 100 -12.34 6.75 -3.17
C LEU A 100 -12.25 7.38 -1.77
N SER A 101 -12.96 6.85 -0.78
CA SER A 101 -12.83 7.29 0.62
C SER A 101 -11.63 6.69 1.35
N ARG A 102 -10.87 5.79 0.72
CA ARG A 102 -9.72 5.09 1.33
C ARG A 102 -8.39 5.69 0.87
N ALA A 103 -7.30 5.22 1.45
CA ALA A 103 -5.94 5.57 1.03
C ALA A 103 -5.58 5.03 -0.36
N ASP A 104 -6.26 3.96 -0.80
CA ASP A 104 -5.98 3.19 -2.02
C ASP A 104 -5.77 4.02 -3.29
N PRO A 105 -6.63 5.00 -3.64
CA PRO A 105 -6.47 5.71 -4.91
C PRO A 105 -5.23 6.62 -4.92
N LEU A 106 -4.91 7.25 -3.78
CA LEU A 106 -3.71 8.08 -3.65
C LEU A 106 -2.43 7.24 -3.61
N LEU A 107 -2.49 6.05 -3.00
CA LEU A 107 -1.41 5.06 -3.04
C LEU A 107 -1.06 4.69 -4.49
N ILE A 108 -2.06 4.38 -5.32
CA ILE A 108 -1.87 4.02 -6.73
C ILE A 108 -1.36 5.22 -7.54
N ALA A 109 -1.92 6.41 -7.29
CA ALA A 109 -1.51 7.62 -7.97
C ALA A 109 -0.03 7.96 -7.73
N GLN A 110 0.40 7.87 -6.46
CA GLN A 110 1.78 8.10 -6.10
C GLN A 110 2.70 7.02 -6.69
N ALA A 111 2.26 5.76 -6.73
CA ALA A 111 3.02 4.67 -7.33
C ALA A 111 3.25 4.86 -8.83
N LYS A 112 2.26 5.41 -9.55
CA LYS A 112 2.41 5.79 -10.96
C LYS A 112 3.53 6.81 -11.16
N ILE A 113 3.51 7.89 -10.38
CA ILE A 113 4.51 8.97 -10.48
C ILE A 113 5.92 8.48 -10.11
N LEU A 114 6.02 7.67 -9.06
CA LEU A 114 7.30 7.15 -8.58
C LEU A 114 7.79 5.93 -9.36
N SER A 115 7.02 5.44 -10.33
CA SER A 115 7.29 4.18 -11.04
C SER A 115 7.61 3.03 -10.08
N CYS A 116 6.87 2.96 -8.97
CA CYS A 116 7.08 1.98 -7.92
C CYS A 116 6.02 0.87 -7.98
N VAL A 117 6.24 -0.20 -7.22
CA VAL A 117 5.35 -1.37 -7.19
C VAL A 117 4.45 -1.30 -5.96
N VAL A 118 3.14 -1.32 -6.15
CA VAL A 118 2.17 -1.39 -5.05
C VAL A 118 2.16 -2.78 -4.43
N VAL A 119 2.28 -2.86 -3.11
CA VAL A 119 2.23 -4.12 -2.36
C VAL A 119 0.90 -4.19 -1.63
N THR A 120 0.10 -5.19 -1.98
CA THR A 120 -1.24 -5.40 -1.38
C THR A 120 -1.55 -6.88 -1.23
N HIS A 121 -2.48 -7.20 -0.33
CA HIS A 121 -3.05 -8.54 -0.19
C HIS A 121 -4.31 -8.75 -1.04
N GLU A 122 -4.79 -7.72 -1.74
CA GLU A 122 -5.93 -7.85 -2.62
C GLU A 122 -5.61 -8.71 -3.85
N ARG A 123 -6.61 -9.45 -4.32
CA ARG A 123 -6.55 -10.21 -5.57
C ARG A 123 -7.41 -9.52 -6.63
N PRO A 124 -6.99 -9.57 -7.91
CA PRO A 124 -7.80 -9.02 -8.98
C PRO A 124 -9.15 -9.74 -9.06
N VAL A 125 -10.17 -8.97 -9.38
CA VAL A 125 -11.50 -9.49 -9.71
C VAL A 125 -11.73 -9.39 -11.22
N PRO A 126 -12.63 -10.21 -11.81
CA PRO A 126 -12.99 -10.09 -13.22
C PRO A 126 -13.45 -8.66 -13.58
N GLU A 127 -13.23 -8.24 -14.83
CA GLU A 127 -13.55 -6.88 -15.29
C GLU A 127 -15.03 -6.51 -15.16
N ASN A 128 -15.93 -7.50 -15.24
CA ASN A 128 -17.37 -7.31 -15.03
C ASN A 128 -17.79 -7.25 -13.55
N SER A 129 -16.83 -7.32 -12.62
CA SER A 129 -17.12 -7.18 -11.20
C SER A 129 -17.49 -5.75 -10.85
N SER A 130 -18.49 -5.59 -9.99
CA SER A 130 -18.83 -4.29 -9.43
C SER A 130 -17.83 -3.80 -8.38
N LYS A 131 -16.93 -4.67 -7.88
CA LYS A 131 -15.96 -4.33 -6.83
C LYS A 131 -14.77 -3.58 -7.42
N VAL A 132 -14.45 -2.44 -6.82
CA VAL A 132 -13.20 -1.73 -7.09
C VAL A 132 -12.11 -2.35 -6.24
N LYS A 133 -10.99 -2.74 -6.86
CA LYS A 133 -9.86 -3.41 -6.22
C LYS A 133 -8.54 -2.80 -6.66
N ILE A 134 -7.56 -2.75 -5.77
CA ILE A 134 -6.24 -2.17 -6.02
C ILE A 134 -5.63 -2.78 -7.30
N PRO A 135 -5.52 -4.12 -7.46
CA PRO A 135 -5.00 -4.74 -8.68
C PRO A 135 -5.69 -4.29 -9.98
N ASN A 136 -7.02 -4.10 -9.95
CA ASN A 136 -7.79 -3.70 -11.12
C ASN A 136 -7.47 -2.25 -11.53
N ILE A 137 -7.37 -1.35 -10.55
CA ILE A 137 -7.01 0.06 -10.81
C ILE A 137 -5.54 0.18 -11.18
N CYS A 138 -4.64 -0.56 -10.52
CA CYS A 138 -3.23 -0.64 -10.90
C CYS A 138 -3.08 -1.06 -12.37
N SER A 139 -3.77 -2.11 -12.80
CA SER A 139 -3.73 -2.59 -14.18
C SER A 139 -4.27 -1.55 -15.19
N ALA A 140 -5.33 -0.84 -14.84
CA ALA A 140 -5.91 0.19 -15.71
C ALA A 140 -5.03 1.44 -15.88
N PHE A 141 -4.12 1.69 -14.93
CA PHE A 141 -3.25 2.86 -14.90
C PHE A 141 -1.78 2.55 -15.20
N ASP A 142 -1.48 1.32 -15.64
CA ASP A 142 -0.13 0.79 -15.90
C ASP A 142 0.80 0.87 -14.68
N VAL A 143 0.24 0.62 -13.48
CA VAL A 143 1.00 0.57 -12.22
C VAL A 143 1.28 -0.89 -11.86
N ALA A 144 2.55 -1.21 -11.63
CA ALA A 144 2.94 -2.54 -11.17
C ALA A 144 2.42 -2.79 -9.75
N TYR A 145 1.97 -4.01 -9.49
CA TYR A 145 1.57 -4.45 -8.15
C TYR A 145 2.03 -5.87 -7.86
N THR A 146 2.16 -6.21 -6.58
CA THR A 146 2.63 -7.52 -6.13
C THR A 146 2.08 -7.86 -4.74
N ASP A 147 2.18 -9.12 -4.33
CA ASP A 147 1.96 -9.54 -2.94
C ASP A 147 3.23 -9.39 -2.08
N VAL A 148 3.04 -9.39 -0.75
CA VAL A 148 4.13 -9.23 0.22
C VAL A 148 5.22 -10.29 0.11
N TYR A 149 4.87 -11.55 -0.20
CA TYR A 149 5.86 -12.62 -0.31
C TYR A 149 6.72 -12.46 -1.55
N SER A 150 6.12 -12.02 -2.66
CA SER A 150 6.84 -11.70 -3.89
C SER A 150 7.77 -10.49 -3.70
N MET A 151 7.35 -9.47 -2.94
CA MET A 151 8.26 -8.38 -2.50
C MET A 151 9.43 -8.94 -1.67
N MET A 152 9.15 -9.75 -0.64
CA MET A 152 10.18 -10.34 0.22
C MET A 152 11.19 -11.17 -0.57
N ARG A 153 10.74 -11.95 -1.57
CA ARG A 153 11.64 -12.69 -2.46
C ARG A 153 12.54 -11.75 -3.28
N GLN A 154 11.98 -10.68 -3.85
CA GLN A 154 12.75 -9.70 -4.62
C GLN A 154 13.77 -8.94 -3.77
N LEU A 155 13.44 -8.68 -2.51
CA LEU A 155 14.32 -8.06 -1.52
C LEU A 155 15.24 -9.08 -0.82
N ASN A 156 15.27 -10.34 -1.26
CA ASN A 156 16.10 -11.42 -0.72
C ASN A 156 15.96 -11.58 0.82
N ALA A 157 14.74 -11.41 1.34
CA ALA A 157 14.47 -11.57 2.76
C ALA A 157 14.87 -12.97 3.25
N LYS A 158 15.64 -13.02 4.33
CA LYS A 158 16.04 -14.24 5.03
C LYS A 158 15.91 -14.00 6.53
N PHE A 159 15.19 -14.87 7.20
CA PHE A 159 15.03 -14.89 8.65
C PHE A 159 15.70 -16.17 9.14
N GLY A 160 16.67 -16.04 10.04
CA GLY A 160 17.50 -17.14 10.52
C GLY A 160 17.87 -16.96 11.98
#